data_AF-A0A080YXY1-F1
#
_entry.id   AF-A0A080YXY1-F1
#
_cell.length_a   1.000
_cell.length_b   1.000
_cell.length_c   1.000
_cell.angle_alpha   90.00
_cell.angle_beta   90.00
_cell.angle_gamma   90.00
#
_symmetry.space_group_name_H-M   'P 1'
#
loop_
_entity.id
_entity.type
_entity.pdbx_description
1 polymer ?
#
loop_
_entity_poly.entity_id
_entity_poly.type
_entity_poly.pdbx_seq_one_letter_code
_entity_poly.pdbx_strand_id
1 'polypeptide(L)'
;MTRGKEKTTKLVQGTLVPVPSLNNLVKLLDRDYRYIDIKSSTQSLSERSVPQSKKAIAGIFTSEESENDIRYIFPQWFVTKAHSAIQQFRKAVPVDCGEDGVGVRVPRFGIYQLRDFNAMDRWHRALKCITDVEDTVVWAVNTSNKRLSLPDELLDGVSDDIGMREQKIKTLLLRGGPRTPFGFYRHSRYSRCVKINGLVLLQKENTKVGIIDPIFHRFRDREDKLRVIRSGTPFDSANELVLMGLHVDNNHWCGIVFDFRPETRSVTVFDPLQATNTNYYGMCDDLLKDLFGELRANMRLKKETKPRQPDGANCSVMVLLFFECYIRGISMPNKPSPAMLRFMRLRYLLKCIP
;
A
#
# COMPACT_ATOMS: atom_id res chain seq x y z
N MET A 1 60.47 -8.95 -16.49
CA MET A 1 60.28 -7.96 -17.57
C MET A 1 58.79 -7.76 -17.80
N THR A 2 58.26 -6.71 -17.21
CA THR A 2 56.85 -6.33 -17.10
C THR A 2 56.46 -5.47 -18.30
N ARG A 3 55.49 -5.89 -19.12
CA ARG A 3 54.91 -5.05 -20.19
C ARG A 3 53.53 -4.56 -19.75
N GLY A 4 53.51 -3.36 -19.17
CA GLY A 4 52.28 -2.59 -18.97
C GLY A 4 51.72 -2.15 -20.32
N LYS A 5 50.43 -2.40 -20.55
CA LYS A 5 49.65 -1.70 -21.57
C LYS A 5 48.85 -0.62 -20.85
N GLU A 6 49.34 0.60 -20.89
CA GLU A 6 48.58 1.80 -20.55
C GLU A 6 47.34 1.87 -21.46
N LYS A 7 46.15 1.84 -20.85
CA LYS A 7 44.92 2.28 -21.51
C LYS A 7 44.79 3.77 -21.27
N THR A 8 45.06 4.55 -22.31
CA THR A 8 44.87 6.00 -22.35
C THR A 8 43.39 6.35 -22.19
N THR A 9 43.00 6.86 -21.03
CA THR A 9 41.72 7.54 -20.81
C THR A 9 41.75 8.89 -21.52
N LYS A 10 41.15 8.99 -22.71
CA LYS A 10 40.74 10.29 -23.25
C LYS A 10 39.57 10.80 -22.42
N LEU A 11 39.87 11.70 -21.48
CA LEU A 11 38.89 12.52 -20.76
C LEU A 11 38.30 13.54 -21.74
N VAL A 12 37.01 13.41 -22.04
CA VAL A 12 36.23 14.50 -22.66
C VAL A 12 35.67 15.32 -21.51
N GLN A 13 36.04 16.59 -21.50
CA GLN A 13 35.64 17.61 -20.53
C GLN A 13 34.15 17.92 -20.72
N GLY A 14 33.31 17.20 -19.99
CA GLY A 14 31.88 17.41 -19.88
C GLY A 14 31.44 16.83 -18.53
N THR A 15 30.54 17.50 -17.85
CA THR A 15 30.01 17.10 -16.54
C THR A 15 29.83 15.58 -16.47
N LEU A 16 30.65 14.91 -15.63
CA LEU A 16 30.64 13.46 -15.48
C LEU A 16 29.31 13.03 -14.86
N VAL A 17 28.29 12.82 -15.69
CA VAL A 17 27.06 12.16 -15.26
C VAL A 17 27.43 10.69 -15.01
N PRO A 18 27.20 10.15 -13.80
CA PRO A 18 27.48 8.75 -13.51
C PRO A 18 26.77 7.84 -14.51
N VAL A 19 27.50 6.88 -15.08
CA VAL A 19 26.90 5.89 -15.99
C VAL A 19 25.86 5.08 -15.19
N PRO A 20 24.62 4.96 -15.69
CA PRO A 20 23.60 4.13 -15.06
C PRO A 20 24.05 2.68 -14.92
N SER A 21 23.90 2.12 -13.73
CA SER A 21 24.21 0.72 -13.44
C SER A 21 23.22 0.15 -12.44
N LEU A 22 23.08 -1.18 -12.45
CA LEU A 22 22.23 -1.89 -11.49
C LEU A 22 22.66 -1.60 -10.04
N ASN A 23 23.96 -1.48 -9.78
CA ASN A 23 24.49 -1.15 -8.46
C ASN A 23 24.08 0.25 -7.99
N ASN A 24 24.11 1.25 -8.87
CA ASN A 24 23.65 2.60 -8.53
C ASN A 24 22.14 2.61 -8.25
N LEU A 25 21.37 1.85 -9.03
CA LEU A 25 19.95 1.68 -8.81
C LEU A 25 19.66 1.00 -7.46
N VAL A 26 20.38 -0.06 -7.08
CA VAL A 26 20.19 -0.74 -5.80
C VAL A 26 20.36 0.22 -4.63
N LYS A 27 21.42 1.03 -4.63
CA LYS A 27 21.67 2.03 -3.58
C LYS A 27 20.53 3.04 -3.44
N LEU A 28 19.94 3.48 -4.55
CA LEU A 28 18.77 4.35 -4.54
C LEU A 28 17.55 3.60 -4.01
N LEU A 29 17.29 2.41 -4.56
CA LEU A 29 16.14 1.61 -4.20
C LEU A 29 16.19 1.18 -2.74
N ASP A 30 17.35 1.10 -2.09
CA ASP A 30 17.50 0.72 -0.67
C ASP A 30 17.06 1.81 0.30
N ARG A 31 17.04 3.08 -0.15
CA ARG A 31 16.61 4.23 0.63
C ARG A 31 15.10 4.45 0.52
N ASP A 32 14.57 5.32 1.37
CA ASP A 32 13.25 5.89 1.15
C ASP A 32 13.30 6.82 -0.06
N TYR A 33 12.29 6.75 -0.92
CA TYR A 33 12.25 7.54 -2.16
C TYR A 33 10.83 7.94 -2.54
N ARG A 34 10.70 9.12 -3.14
CA ARG A 34 9.47 9.66 -3.73
C ARG A 34 9.47 9.45 -5.24
N TYR A 35 8.36 9.78 -5.87
CA TYR A 35 8.19 9.71 -7.32
C TYR A 35 9.31 10.44 -8.09
N ILE A 36 9.64 11.67 -7.70
CA ILE A 36 10.67 12.46 -8.40
C ILE A 36 12.07 11.87 -8.28
N ASP A 37 12.38 11.25 -7.14
CA ASP A 37 13.69 10.68 -6.85
C ASP A 37 13.95 9.42 -7.71
N ILE A 38 12.89 8.64 -7.95
CA ILE A 38 12.99 7.36 -8.65
C ILE A 38 12.72 7.47 -10.16
N LYS A 39 11.86 8.40 -10.62
CA LYS A 39 11.44 8.49 -12.03
C LYS A 39 12.63 8.62 -12.99
N SER A 40 13.49 9.61 -12.75
CA SER A 40 14.67 9.86 -13.59
C SER A 40 15.65 8.68 -13.57
N SER A 41 15.86 8.09 -12.39
CA SER A 41 16.78 6.97 -12.18
C SER A 41 16.29 5.68 -12.83
N THR A 42 15.00 5.35 -12.75
CA THR A 42 14.46 4.16 -13.42
C THR A 42 14.47 4.28 -14.93
N GLN A 43 14.32 5.49 -15.47
CA GLN A 43 14.38 5.76 -16.91
C GLN A 43 15.81 5.67 -17.48
N SER A 44 16.83 5.70 -16.61
CA SER A 44 18.23 5.65 -17.03
C SER A 44 18.72 4.25 -17.41
N LEU A 45 18.02 3.20 -16.99
CA LEU A 45 18.25 1.81 -17.41
C LEU A 45 17.09 1.34 -18.28
N SER A 46 17.39 0.64 -19.36
CA SER A 46 16.39 0.09 -20.26
C SER A 46 16.27 -1.43 -20.15
N GLU A 47 15.09 -1.93 -20.47
CA GLU A 47 14.91 -3.36 -20.67
C GLU A 47 15.70 -3.82 -21.89
N ARG A 48 16.48 -4.89 -21.71
CA ARG A 48 17.16 -5.56 -22.80
C ARG A 48 16.28 -6.70 -23.30
N SER A 49 15.91 -6.67 -24.57
CA SER A 49 15.12 -7.75 -25.17
C SER A 49 15.81 -9.10 -25.04
N VAL A 50 15.04 -10.12 -24.65
CA VAL A 50 15.48 -11.50 -24.53
C VAL A 50 14.51 -12.39 -25.33
N PRO A 51 15.00 -13.33 -26.16
CA PRO A 51 14.12 -14.27 -26.85
C PRO A 51 13.34 -15.14 -25.86
N GLN A 52 12.06 -15.43 -26.11
CA GLN A 52 11.24 -16.26 -25.20
C GLN A 52 11.83 -17.66 -24.96
N SER A 53 12.53 -18.22 -25.95
CA SER A 53 13.23 -19.51 -25.86
C SER A 53 14.49 -19.48 -24.99
N LYS A 54 14.89 -18.32 -24.46
CA LYS A 54 16.14 -18.18 -23.72
C LYS A 54 16.14 -19.03 -22.45
N LYS A 55 17.21 -19.79 -22.26
CA LYS A 55 17.42 -20.63 -21.06
C LYS A 55 17.96 -19.78 -19.89
N ALA A 56 17.51 -20.11 -18.69
CA ALA A 56 18.05 -19.65 -17.41
C ALA A 56 18.63 -20.88 -16.72
N ILE A 57 19.96 -21.00 -16.66
CA ILE A 57 20.65 -22.19 -16.14
C ILE A 57 21.18 -21.84 -14.76
N ALA A 58 20.51 -22.31 -13.70
CA ALA A 58 20.94 -22.09 -12.33
C ALA A 58 22.14 -22.97 -11.97
N GLY A 59 23.03 -22.46 -11.13
CA GLY A 59 24.24 -23.16 -10.70
C GLY A 59 24.96 -22.40 -9.59
N ILE A 60 26.01 -23.03 -9.06
CA ILE A 60 26.93 -22.38 -8.12
C ILE A 60 27.98 -21.64 -8.95
N PHE A 61 28.14 -20.35 -8.71
CA PHE A 61 29.08 -19.49 -9.43
C PHE A 61 29.79 -18.55 -8.46
N THR A 62 31.06 -18.27 -8.71
CA THR A 62 31.80 -17.30 -7.91
C THR A 62 31.50 -15.87 -8.34
N SER A 63 31.81 -14.90 -7.46
CA SER A 63 31.70 -13.47 -7.80
C SER A 63 32.61 -13.06 -8.97
N GLU A 64 33.72 -13.77 -9.20
CA GLU A 64 34.66 -13.52 -10.29
C GLU A 64 34.10 -13.96 -11.65
N GLU A 65 33.31 -15.03 -11.68
CA GLU A 65 32.61 -15.50 -12.89
C GLU A 65 31.40 -14.64 -13.26
N SER A 66 30.95 -13.80 -12.33
CA SER A 66 29.69 -13.07 -12.43
C SER A 66 29.87 -11.69 -13.08
N GLU A 67 28.83 -11.24 -13.76
CA GLU A 67 28.78 -9.89 -14.33
C GLU A 67 28.72 -8.84 -13.23
N ASN A 68 29.71 -7.94 -13.20
CA ASN A 68 29.81 -6.89 -12.19
C ASN A 68 29.40 -5.48 -12.70
N ASP A 69 29.31 -5.30 -14.03
CA ASP A 69 28.93 -4.04 -14.69
C ASP A 69 27.64 -4.20 -15.49
N ILE A 70 26.53 -4.36 -14.77
CA ILE A 70 25.21 -4.57 -15.37
C ILE A 70 24.56 -3.21 -15.67
N ARG A 71 24.34 -2.92 -16.95
CA ARG A 71 23.82 -1.64 -17.46
C ARG A 71 22.44 -1.74 -18.11
N TYR A 72 21.73 -2.81 -17.87
CA TYR A 72 20.40 -3.07 -18.43
C TYR A 72 19.59 -3.94 -17.50
N ILE A 73 18.29 -4.00 -17.74
CA ILE A 73 17.35 -4.81 -16.97
C ILE A 73 16.82 -5.94 -17.85
N PHE A 74 16.76 -7.16 -17.33
CA PHE A 74 16.05 -8.23 -18.03
C PHE A 74 14.53 -8.03 -17.90
N PRO A 75 13.73 -8.42 -18.91
CA PRO A 75 12.28 -8.32 -18.83
C PRO A 75 11.71 -9.10 -17.64
N GLN A 76 10.61 -8.63 -17.04
CA GLN A 76 10.07 -9.23 -15.81
C GLN A 76 9.79 -10.73 -15.93
N TRP A 77 9.31 -11.19 -17.10
CA TRP A 77 9.06 -12.61 -17.34
C TRP A 77 10.34 -13.44 -17.25
N PHE A 78 11.48 -12.90 -17.69
CA PHE A 78 12.77 -13.59 -17.64
C PHE A 78 13.36 -13.56 -16.23
N VAL A 79 13.20 -12.43 -15.52
CA VAL A 79 13.57 -12.33 -14.09
C VAL A 79 12.81 -13.37 -13.25
N THR A 80 11.50 -13.52 -13.51
CA THR A 80 10.65 -14.55 -12.87
C THR A 80 11.13 -15.97 -13.21
N LYS A 81 11.51 -16.21 -14.47
CA LYS A 81 12.09 -17.48 -14.93
C LYS A 81 13.41 -17.79 -14.22
N ALA A 82 14.29 -16.80 -14.05
CA ALA A 82 15.56 -16.94 -13.35
C ALA A 82 15.35 -17.27 -11.86
N HIS A 83 14.45 -16.57 -11.17
CA HIS A 83 14.08 -16.91 -9.79
C HIS A 83 13.56 -18.33 -9.65
N SER A 84 12.69 -18.77 -10.59
CA SER A 84 12.15 -20.13 -10.61
C SER A 84 13.26 -21.17 -10.78
N ALA A 85 14.22 -20.93 -11.69
CA ALA A 85 15.37 -21.81 -11.90
C ALA A 85 16.25 -21.92 -10.64
N ILE A 86 16.54 -20.80 -9.96
CA ILE A 86 17.30 -20.77 -8.70
C ILE A 86 16.57 -21.57 -7.61
N GLN A 87 15.26 -21.36 -7.47
CA GLN A 87 14.44 -22.10 -6.48
C GLN A 87 14.43 -23.60 -6.75
N GLN A 88 14.31 -24.03 -8.01
CA GLN A 88 14.36 -25.43 -8.39
C GLN A 88 15.74 -26.03 -8.10
N PHE A 89 16.82 -25.31 -8.43
CA PHE A 89 18.18 -25.73 -8.16
C PHE A 89 18.45 -25.92 -6.65
N ARG A 90 18.05 -24.95 -5.82
CA ARG A 90 18.19 -25.04 -4.36
C ARG A 90 17.42 -26.21 -3.74
N LYS A 91 16.29 -26.60 -4.32
CA LYS A 91 15.54 -27.79 -3.88
C LYS A 91 16.24 -29.10 -4.27
N ALA A 92 16.95 -29.11 -5.38
CA ALA A 92 17.61 -30.31 -5.90
C ALA A 92 19.01 -30.55 -5.31
N VAL A 93 19.64 -29.52 -4.74
CA VAL A 93 21.01 -29.60 -4.20
C VAL A 93 20.97 -29.52 -2.66
N PRO A 94 21.46 -30.54 -1.93
CA PRO A 94 21.41 -30.61 -0.46
C PRO A 94 22.46 -29.73 0.24
N VAL A 95 23.09 -28.80 -0.46
CA VAL A 95 24.17 -27.96 0.05
C VAL A 95 23.61 -26.57 0.37
N ASP A 96 23.86 -26.08 1.58
CA ASP A 96 23.59 -24.70 1.94
C ASP A 96 24.66 -23.80 1.33
N CYS A 97 24.39 -23.29 0.12
CA CYS A 97 25.34 -22.49 -0.65
C CYS A 97 25.35 -20.99 -0.27
N GLY A 98 24.65 -20.58 0.79
CA GLY A 98 24.42 -19.18 1.12
C GLY A 98 23.63 -18.41 0.05
N GLU A 99 23.32 -17.14 0.30
CA GLU A 99 22.58 -16.32 -0.67
C GLU A 99 23.42 -15.92 -1.90
N ASP A 100 24.72 -15.74 -1.71
CA ASP A 100 25.66 -15.23 -2.73
C ASP A 100 26.33 -16.31 -3.60
N GLY A 101 26.13 -17.58 -3.28
CA GLY A 101 26.76 -18.69 -4.02
C GLY A 101 25.96 -19.18 -5.23
N VAL A 102 24.70 -18.77 -5.39
CA VAL A 102 23.80 -19.28 -6.44
C VAL A 102 23.43 -18.19 -7.43
N GLY A 103 23.71 -18.45 -8.70
CA GLY A 103 23.41 -17.56 -9.82
C GLY A 103 22.76 -18.29 -11.00
N VAL A 104 22.57 -17.55 -12.09
CA VAL A 104 22.03 -18.05 -13.36
C VAL A 104 22.97 -17.68 -14.49
N ARG A 105 23.44 -18.69 -15.21
CA ARG A 105 24.08 -18.51 -16.51
C ARG A 105 23.01 -18.28 -17.56
N VAL A 106 23.13 -17.14 -18.24
CA VAL A 106 22.28 -16.74 -19.37
C VAL A 106 23.13 -16.80 -20.63
N PRO A 107 22.96 -17.82 -21.50
CA PRO A 107 23.85 -18.03 -22.63
C PRO A 107 23.99 -16.78 -23.51
N ARG A 108 25.21 -16.39 -23.91
CA ARG A 108 25.49 -15.16 -24.68
C ARG A 108 25.24 -13.82 -23.96
N PHE A 109 24.89 -13.83 -22.68
CA PHE A 109 24.73 -12.61 -21.88
C PHE A 109 25.74 -12.57 -20.74
N GLY A 110 25.89 -13.66 -19.99
CA GLY A 110 26.81 -13.74 -18.86
C GLY A 110 26.25 -14.60 -17.73
N ILE A 111 26.85 -14.47 -16.55
CA ILE A 111 26.41 -15.11 -15.31
C ILE A 111 25.95 -14.01 -14.35
N TYR A 112 24.77 -14.18 -13.76
CA TYR A 112 24.15 -13.19 -12.88
C TYR A 112 23.82 -13.85 -11.55
N GLN A 113 24.12 -13.17 -10.46
CA GLN A 113 23.86 -13.65 -9.12
C GLN A 113 22.38 -13.43 -8.73
N LEU A 114 21.90 -14.16 -7.72
CA LEU A 114 20.54 -13.97 -7.19
C LEU A 114 20.25 -12.50 -6.84
N ARG A 115 21.23 -11.80 -6.26
CA ARG A 115 21.13 -10.37 -5.91
C ARG A 115 20.83 -9.48 -7.12
N ASP A 116 21.32 -9.84 -8.30
CA ASP A 116 21.12 -9.06 -9.53
C ASP A 116 19.68 -9.21 -10.01
N PHE A 117 19.14 -10.43 -10.00
CA PHE A 117 17.72 -10.66 -10.32
C PHE A 117 16.80 -10.03 -9.29
N ASN A 118 17.13 -10.10 -8.00
CA ASN A 118 16.40 -9.39 -6.95
C ASN A 118 16.39 -7.87 -7.21
N ALA A 119 17.51 -7.29 -7.64
CA ALA A 119 17.62 -5.89 -7.99
C ALA A 119 16.76 -5.53 -9.21
N MET A 120 16.78 -6.35 -10.27
CA MET A 120 15.94 -6.17 -11.45
C MET A 120 14.44 -6.29 -11.13
N ASP A 121 14.05 -7.26 -10.30
CA ASP A 121 12.66 -7.43 -9.84
C ASP A 121 12.20 -6.23 -8.98
N ARG A 122 13.10 -5.66 -8.16
CA ARG A 122 12.84 -4.41 -7.45
C ARG A 122 12.70 -3.21 -8.40
N TRP A 123 13.48 -3.15 -9.49
CA TRP A 123 13.32 -2.13 -10.53
C TRP A 123 11.94 -2.19 -11.18
N HIS A 124 11.51 -3.39 -11.60
CA HIS A 124 10.19 -3.59 -12.22
C HIS A 124 9.05 -3.17 -11.29
N ARG A 125 9.16 -3.51 -10.01
CA ARG A 125 8.21 -3.01 -8.99
C ARG A 125 8.21 -1.49 -8.88
N ALA A 126 9.39 -0.86 -8.88
CA ALA A 126 9.49 0.60 -8.81
C ALA A 126 8.87 1.26 -10.05
N LEU A 127 9.13 0.72 -11.25
CA LEU A 127 8.52 1.20 -12.49
C LEU A 127 7.00 1.09 -12.46
N LYS A 128 6.48 -0.05 -12.00
CA LYS A 128 5.03 -0.22 -11.78
C LYS A 128 4.46 0.81 -10.80
N CYS A 129 5.14 1.06 -9.68
CA CYS A 129 4.71 2.09 -8.74
C CYS A 129 4.68 3.48 -9.39
N ILE A 130 5.65 3.82 -10.25
CA ILE A 130 5.67 5.09 -10.99
C ILE A 130 4.44 5.18 -11.91
N THR A 131 4.14 4.13 -12.67
CA THR A 131 2.93 4.08 -13.52
C THR A 131 1.66 4.25 -12.69
N ASP A 132 1.56 3.55 -11.55
CA ASP A 132 0.41 3.66 -10.65
C ASP A 132 0.27 5.11 -10.08
N VAL A 133 1.38 5.82 -9.80
CA VAL A 133 1.36 7.26 -9.43
C VAL A 133 0.79 8.08 -10.58
N GLU A 134 1.28 7.87 -11.80
CA GLU A 134 0.89 8.65 -12.99
C GLU A 134 -0.60 8.46 -13.29
N ASP A 135 -1.10 7.22 -13.26
CA ASP A 135 -2.52 6.93 -13.40
C ASP A 135 -3.35 7.59 -12.30
N THR A 136 -2.84 7.60 -11.06
CA THR A 136 -3.48 8.25 -9.92
C THR A 136 -3.53 9.78 -10.09
N VAL A 137 -2.46 10.39 -10.60
CA VAL A 137 -2.43 11.82 -10.94
C VAL A 137 -3.48 12.11 -12.01
N VAL A 138 -3.49 11.35 -13.11
CA VAL A 138 -4.48 11.51 -14.20
C VAL A 138 -5.90 11.39 -13.67
N TRP A 139 -6.17 10.42 -12.80
CA TRP A 139 -7.48 10.29 -12.16
C TRP A 139 -7.82 11.48 -11.25
N ALA A 140 -6.88 11.95 -10.44
CA ALA A 140 -7.10 13.03 -9.47
C ALA A 140 -7.35 14.39 -10.15
N VAL A 141 -6.60 14.70 -11.20
CA VAL A 141 -6.77 15.95 -11.96
C VAL A 141 -8.10 15.97 -12.72
N ASN A 142 -8.56 14.82 -13.20
CA ASN A 142 -9.83 14.68 -13.93
C ASN A 142 -11.05 14.48 -13.01
N THR A 143 -10.85 14.35 -11.70
CA THR A 143 -11.95 14.22 -10.75
C THR A 143 -12.60 15.58 -10.50
N SER A 144 -13.86 15.71 -10.92
CA SER A 144 -14.67 16.89 -10.64
C SER A 144 -15.01 16.98 -9.15
N ASN A 145 -14.78 18.16 -8.58
CA ASN A 145 -15.23 18.57 -7.25
C ASN A 145 -16.42 19.55 -7.31
N LYS A 146 -17.00 19.77 -8.49
CA LYS A 146 -18.13 20.69 -8.69
C LYS A 146 -19.47 19.96 -8.62
N ARG A 147 -20.50 20.65 -8.10
CA ARG A 147 -21.90 20.20 -8.06
C ARG A 147 -22.09 18.86 -7.34
N LEU A 148 -21.44 18.71 -6.18
CA LEU A 148 -21.58 17.54 -5.33
C LEU A 148 -22.67 17.78 -4.30
N SER A 149 -23.56 16.80 -4.09
CA SER A 149 -24.56 16.83 -3.02
C SER A 149 -23.94 16.29 -1.72
N LEU A 150 -23.09 17.10 -1.09
CA LEU A 150 -22.44 16.81 0.19
C LEU A 150 -22.70 17.96 1.18
N PRO A 151 -22.79 17.67 2.49
CA PRO A 151 -22.67 18.70 3.53
C PRO A 151 -21.36 19.50 3.38
N ASP A 152 -21.40 20.79 3.69
CA ASP A 152 -20.25 21.70 3.55
C ASP A 152 -19.04 21.23 4.36
N GLU A 153 -19.28 20.57 5.49
CA GLU A 153 -18.26 20.01 6.36
C GLU A 153 -17.43 18.91 5.70
N LEU A 154 -17.91 18.32 4.60
CA LEU A 154 -17.24 17.26 3.85
C LEU A 154 -16.63 17.74 2.53
N LEU A 155 -16.76 19.02 2.19
CA LEU A 155 -16.24 19.59 0.94
C LEU A 155 -14.77 20.05 1.02
N ASP A 156 -14.14 19.97 2.19
CA ASP A 156 -12.73 20.32 2.41
C ASP A 156 -11.74 19.32 1.77
N GLY A 157 -10.44 19.67 1.77
CA GLY A 157 -9.36 18.73 1.50
C GLY A 157 -9.02 18.46 0.02
N VAL A 158 -9.81 18.99 -0.93
CA VAL A 158 -9.51 18.93 -2.38
C VAL A 158 -9.42 20.34 -2.95
N SER A 159 -8.21 20.79 -3.29
CA SER A 159 -7.97 22.11 -3.89
C SER A 159 -8.62 22.23 -5.27
N ASP A 160 -9.14 23.40 -5.66
CA ASP A 160 -9.54 23.70 -7.05
C ASP A 160 -8.35 23.81 -8.00
N ASP A 161 -7.15 24.07 -7.48
CA ASP A 161 -5.92 24.09 -8.24
C ASP A 161 -5.48 22.67 -8.59
N ILE A 162 -5.56 22.34 -9.88
CA ILE A 162 -5.17 21.05 -10.45
C ILE A 162 -3.67 20.78 -10.25
N GLY A 163 -2.82 21.80 -10.38
CA GLY A 163 -1.38 21.69 -10.20
C GLY A 163 -1.01 21.34 -8.76
N MET A 164 -1.73 21.88 -7.78
CA MET A 164 -1.56 21.50 -6.37
C MET A 164 -1.92 20.02 -6.12
N ARG A 165 -2.99 19.49 -6.74
CA ARG A 165 -3.38 18.08 -6.60
C ARG A 165 -2.28 17.15 -7.13
N GLU A 166 -1.79 17.46 -8.33
CA GLU A 166 -0.71 16.71 -8.98
C GLU A 166 0.56 16.74 -8.13
N GLN A 167 0.99 17.92 -7.72
CA GLN A 167 2.20 18.09 -6.92
C GLN A 167 2.10 17.30 -5.62
N LYS A 168 0.95 17.37 -4.92
CA LYS A 168 0.72 16.64 -3.67
C LYS A 168 0.81 15.13 -3.87
N ILE A 169 0.22 14.58 -4.92
CA ILE A 169 0.34 13.12 -5.19
C ILE A 169 1.79 12.74 -5.51
N LYS A 170 2.54 13.58 -6.23
CA LYS A 170 3.95 13.33 -6.58
C LYS A 170 4.91 13.45 -5.39
N THR A 171 4.52 14.07 -4.27
CA THR A 171 5.35 14.11 -3.05
C THR A 171 5.27 12.84 -2.22
N LEU A 172 4.38 11.89 -2.55
CA LEU A 172 4.23 10.62 -1.86
C LEU A 172 5.55 9.83 -1.81
N LEU A 173 5.87 9.32 -0.62
CA LEU A 173 6.90 8.30 -0.43
C LEU A 173 6.43 6.98 -1.03
N LEU A 174 7.11 6.53 -2.10
CA LEU A 174 6.83 5.28 -2.80
C LEU A 174 7.49 4.08 -2.10
N ARG A 175 8.62 4.34 -1.45
CA ARG A 175 9.27 3.46 -0.47
C ARG A 175 9.56 4.27 0.78
N GLY A 176 9.34 3.63 1.93
CA GLY A 176 9.23 4.34 3.21
C GLY A 176 7.79 4.71 3.50
N GLY A 177 7.52 5.02 4.75
CA GLY A 177 6.21 5.50 5.19
C GLY A 177 6.29 6.07 6.60
N PRO A 178 5.39 7.00 6.97
CA PRO A 178 5.27 7.41 8.35
C PRO A 178 5.07 6.16 9.21
N ARG A 179 5.81 6.07 10.33
CA ARG A 179 5.44 5.14 11.39
C ARG A 179 4.07 5.57 11.88
N THR A 180 3.06 4.75 11.67
CA THR A 180 1.78 4.93 12.35
C THR A 180 1.85 4.19 13.69
N PRO A 181 0.97 4.49 14.65
CA PRO A 181 0.81 3.67 15.86
C PRO A 181 0.58 2.18 15.57
N PHE A 182 0.17 1.88 14.33
CA PHE A 182 -0.16 0.57 13.78
C PHE A 182 1.03 -0.09 13.03
N GLY A 183 2.20 0.55 12.98
CA GLY A 183 3.42 0.03 12.34
C GLY A 183 3.74 0.63 10.96
N PHE A 184 4.55 -0.10 10.17
CA PHE A 184 5.05 0.37 8.87
C PHE A 184 4.10 -0.04 7.74
N TYR A 185 3.32 0.90 7.21
CA TYR A 185 2.46 0.64 6.05
C TYR A 185 3.11 1.15 4.78
N ARG A 186 3.49 0.22 3.89
CA ARG A 186 3.96 0.56 2.56
C ARG A 186 2.79 1.13 1.74
N HIS A 187 2.99 2.32 1.17
CA HIS A 187 2.06 2.99 0.24
C HIS A 187 1.82 2.23 -1.07
N SER A 188 2.32 1.00 -1.23
CA SER A 188 2.51 0.32 -2.50
C SER A 188 1.21 -0.09 -3.22
N ARG A 189 0.03 0.28 -2.72
CA ARG A 189 -1.26 0.19 -3.41
C ARG A 189 -2.16 1.32 -2.89
N TYR A 190 -2.47 2.32 -3.72
CA TYR A 190 -3.36 3.45 -3.41
C TYR A 190 -4.71 3.05 -2.80
N SER A 191 -5.21 1.86 -3.15
CA SER A 191 -6.42 1.25 -2.57
C SER A 191 -6.27 0.79 -1.11
N ARG A 192 -5.06 0.39 -0.66
CA ARG A 192 -4.76 0.09 0.76
C ARG A 192 -4.46 1.35 1.57
N CYS A 193 -3.87 2.36 0.93
CA CYS A 193 -3.51 3.64 1.52
C CYS A 193 -4.73 4.33 2.14
N VAL A 194 -5.83 4.47 1.39
CA VAL A 194 -7.04 5.16 1.89
C VAL A 194 -7.64 4.49 3.12
N LYS A 195 -7.54 3.15 3.25
CA LYS A 195 -8.24 2.38 4.29
C LYS A 195 -7.67 2.60 5.68
N ILE A 196 -6.37 2.32 5.85
CA ILE A 196 -5.70 2.43 7.16
C ILE A 196 -5.27 3.88 7.41
N ASN A 197 -4.78 4.59 6.39
CA ASN A 197 -4.38 5.98 6.58
C ASN A 197 -5.58 6.89 6.76
N GLY A 198 -6.75 6.56 6.18
CA GLY A 198 -8.01 7.27 6.46
C GLY A 198 -8.45 7.12 7.91
N LEU A 199 -8.31 5.92 8.50
CA LEU A 199 -8.55 5.72 9.93
C LEU A 199 -7.57 6.57 10.77
N VAL A 200 -6.26 6.46 10.51
CA VAL A 200 -5.24 7.26 11.21
C VAL A 200 -5.51 8.77 11.08
N LEU A 201 -5.94 9.23 9.90
CA LEU A 201 -6.35 10.61 9.66
C LEU A 201 -7.49 11.03 10.59
N LEU A 202 -8.55 10.22 10.70
CA LEU A 202 -9.68 10.51 11.58
C LEU A 202 -9.27 10.61 13.04
N GLN A 203 -8.39 9.74 13.53
CA GLN A 203 -7.86 9.85 14.89
C GLN A 203 -6.94 11.07 15.07
N LYS A 204 -6.11 11.40 14.07
CA LYS A 204 -5.25 12.59 14.11
C LYS A 204 -6.07 13.89 14.17
N GLU A 205 -7.17 13.95 13.43
CA GLU A 205 -8.07 15.11 13.42
C GLU A 205 -9.01 15.16 14.64
N ASN A 206 -9.16 14.07 15.40
CA ASN A 206 -10.11 13.97 16.51
C ASN A 206 -9.47 13.26 17.72
N THR A 207 -9.00 14.05 18.69
CA THR A 207 -8.19 13.57 19.83
C THR A 207 -8.93 12.65 20.80
N LYS A 208 -10.27 12.64 20.78
CA LYS A 208 -11.12 11.78 21.62
C LYS A 208 -11.58 10.50 20.91
N VAL A 209 -10.89 10.11 19.83
CA VAL A 209 -11.26 8.95 19.01
C VAL A 209 -10.18 7.87 19.10
N GLY A 210 -10.57 6.71 19.63
CA GLY A 210 -9.78 5.49 19.59
C GLY A 210 -10.00 4.73 18.28
N ILE A 211 -8.98 3.99 17.83
CA ILE A 211 -9.07 3.17 16.61
C ILE A 211 -8.56 1.77 16.88
N ILE A 212 -9.38 0.79 16.53
CA ILE A 212 -8.98 -0.62 16.52
C ILE A 212 -8.29 -0.90 15.19
N ASP A 213 -7.00 -1.25 15.26
CA ASP A 213 -6.18 -1.55 14.09
C ASP A 213 -6.74 -2.74 13.29
N PRO A 214 -7.18 -2.57 12.03
CA PRO A 214 -7.66 -3.68 11.22
C PRO A 214 -6.63 -4.80 11.02
N ILE A 215 -5.35 -4.64 11.38
CA ILE A 215 -4.36 -5.71 11.35
C ILE A 215 -4.75 -6.91 12.22
N PHE A 216 -5.59 -6.74 13.25
CA PHE A 216 -6.04 -7.85 14.11
C PHE A 216 -6.68 -8.99 13.28
N HIS A 217 -7.28 -8.70 12.12
CA HIS A 217 -7.86 -9.71 11.21
C HIS A 217 -6.83 -10.72 10.68
N ARG A 218 -5.53 -10.41 10.75
CA ARG A 218 -4.46 -11.32 10.30
C ARG A 218 -4.16 -12.44 11.30
N PHE A 219 -4.62 -12.29 12.54
CA PHE A 219 -4.39 -13.25 13.60
C PHE A 219 -5.55 -14.25 13.63
N ARG A 220 -5.21 -15.54 13.74
CA ARG A 220 -6.22 -16.62 13.84
C ARG A 220 -6.72 -16.72 15.27
N ASP A 221 -5.79 -16.78 16.22
CA ASP A 221 -6.06 -16.98 17.63
C ASP A 221 -6.72 -15.75 18.27
N ARG A 222 -7.75 -16.00 19.09
CA ARG A 222 -8.55 -14.96 19.73
C ARG A 222 -7.70 -14.06 20.65
N GLU A 223 -6.85 -14.66 21.48
CA GLU A 223 -6.01 -13.91 22.41
C GLU A 223 -4.97 -13.03 21.68
N ASP A 224 -4.49 -13.46 20.52
CA ASP A 224 -3.59 -12.68 19.68
C ASP A 224 -4.30 -11.45 19.10
N LYS A 225 -5.55 -11.62 18.64
CA LYS A 225 -6.40 -10.50 18.22
C LYS A 225 -6.56 -9.50 19.37
N LEU A 226 -6.96 -9.96 20.55
CA LEU A 226 -7.17 -9.11 21.72
C LEU A 226 -5.90 -8.39 22.16
N ARG A 227 -4.74 -9.05 22.13
CA ARG A 227 -3.45 -8.44 22.46
C ARG A 227 -3.12 -7.27 21.53
N VAL A 228 -3.30 -7.46 20.22
CA VAL A 228 -3.05 -6.40 19.23
C VAL A 228 -4.05 -5.26 19.37
N ILE A 229 -5.33 -5.56 19.58
CA ILE A 229 -6.37 -4.55 19.84
C ILE A 229 -5.98 -3.70 21.06
N ARG A 230 -5.56 -4.33 22.16
CA ARG A 230 -5.16 -3.64 23.40
C ARG A 230 -3.90 -2.79 23.24
N SER A 231 -2.96 -3.20 22.39
CA SER A 231 -1.71 -2.44 22.19
C SER A 231 -1.89 -1.05 21.59
N GLY A 232 -3.00 -0.81 20.88
CA GLY A 232 -3.33 0.51 20.34
C GLY A 232 -4.11 1.40 21.32
N THR A 233 -4.33 0.94 22.56
CA THR A 233 -5.12 1.61 23.61
C THR A 233 -6.42 2.27 23.11
N PRO A 234 -7.24 1.60 22.26
CA PRO A 234 -8.40 2.24 21.66
C PRO A 234 -9.45 2.63 22.70
N PHE A 235 -9.57 1.87 23.79
CA PHE A 235 -10.54 2.09 24.87
C PHE A 235 -9.97 2.91 26.04
N ASP A 236 -9.01 3.80 25.78
CA ASP A 236 -8.58 4.79 26.77
C ASP A 236 -9.79 5.62 27.27
N SER A 237 -9.84 5.93 28.56
CA SER A 237 -10.94 6.70 29.16
C SER A 237 -11.12 8.11 28.59
N ALA A 238 -10.08 8.67 27.95
CA ALA A 238 -10.18 9.95 27.24
C ALA A 238 -10.94 9.85 25.91
N ASN A 239 -11.12 8.64 25.36
CA ASN A 239 -11.82 8.44 24.10
C ASN A 239 -13.33 8.35 24.32
N GLU A 240 -14.08 9.21 23.62
CA GLU A 240 -15.54 9.19 23.59
C GLU A 240 -16.09 8.23 22.54
N LEU A 241 -15.30 7.97 21.49
CA LEU A 241 -15.65 7.08 20.39
C LEU A 241 -14.51 6.10 20.13
N VAL A 242 -14.87 4.87 19.75
CA VAL A 242 -13.92 3.88 19.22
C VAL A 242 -14.39 3.38 17.86
N LEU A 243 -13.54 3.52 16.86
CA LEU A 243 -13.81 3.10 15.48
C LEU A 243 -13.16 1.75 15.20
N MET A 244 -13.88 0.88 14.51
CA MET A 244 -13.40 -0.43 14.11
C MET A 244 -13.86 -0.72 12.68
N GLY A 245 -12.92 -0.67 11.75
CA GLY A 245 -13.13 -1.17 10.39
C GLY A 245 -13.03 -2.68 10.39
N LEU A 246 -14.09 -3.37 9.97
CA LEU A 246 -14.19 -4.81 9.95
C LEU A 246 -14.09 -5.36 8.53
N HIS A 247 -13.13 -6.25 8.29
CA HIS A 247 -13.01 -6.97 7.02
C HIS A 247 -13.68 -8.34 7.14
N VAL A 248 -14.84 -8.48 6.50
CA VAL A 248 -15.66 -9.68 6.56
C VAL A 248 -15.50 -10.49 5.27
N ASP A 249 -15.41 -11.81 5.42
CA ASP A 249 -15.32 -12.79 4.33
C ASP A 249 -14.19 -12.51 3.32
N ASN A 250 -13.10 -11.89 3.79
CA ASN A 250 -11.96 -11.46 2.96
C ASN A 250 -12.30 -10.59 1.74
N ASN A 251 -13.50 -10.00 1.70
CA ASN A 251 -14.02 -9.34 0.51
C ASN A 251 -14.69 -7.99 0.82
N HIS A 252 -15.26 -7.84 2.01
CA HIS A 252 -16.16 -6.73 2.31
C HIS A 252 -15.75 -5.96 3.56
N TRP A 253 -16.04 -4.66 3.59
CA TRP A 253 -15.75 -3.80 4.75
C TRP A 253 -17.04 -3.32 5.40
N CYS A 254 -17.12 -3.50 6.72
CA CYS A 254 -18.15 -2.94 7.58
C CYS A 254 -17.51 -1.95 8.57
N GLY A 255 -18.29 -0.98 9.05
CA GLY A 255 -17.86 -0.02 10.05
C GLY A 255 -18.56 -0.29 11.38
N ILE A 256 -17.82 -0.23 12.48
CA ILE A 256 -18.36 -0.33 13.82
C ILE A 256 -17.91 0.89 14.62
N VAL A 257 -18.86 1.54 15.28
CA VAL A 257 -18.59 2.62 16.24
C VAL A 257 -19.06 2.20 17.61
N PHE A 258 -18.15 2.18 18.58
CA PHE A 258 -18.49 2.17 19.99
C PHE A 258 -18.60 3.62 20.45
N ASP A 259 -19.78 4.00 20.89
CA ASP A 259 -20.08 5.33 21.39
C ASP A 259 -20.17 5.27 22.91
N PHE A 260 -19.24 5.94 23.60
CA PHE A 260 -19.15 5.95 25.06
C PHE A 260 -19.77 7.20 25.68
N ARG A 261 -20.25 8.15 24.87
CA ARG A 261 -20.89 9.36 25.37
C ARG A 261 -22.16 8.99 26.15
N PRO A 262 -22.41 9.59 27.33
CA PRO A 262 -23.52 9.20 28.21
C PRO A 262 -24.89 9.18 27.51
N GLU A 263 -25.15 10.16 26.66
CA GLU A 263 -26.42 10.38 25.96
C GLU A 263 -26.65 9.44 24.76
N THR A 264 -25.59 8.92 24.15
CA THR A 264 -25.67 8.10 22.93
C THR A 264 -25.04 6.72 23.07
N ARG A 265 -24.74 6.27 24.30
CA ARG A 265 -24.04 5.01 24.60
C ARG A 265 -24.57 3.83 23.80
N SER A 266 -23.84 3.41 22.77
CA SER A 266 -24.28 2.35 21.85
C SER A 266 -23.16 1.78 21.01
N VAL A 267 -23.39 0.60 20.43
CA VAL A 267 -22.56 0.05 19.37
C VAL A 267 -23.35 0.16 18.07
N THR A 268 -22.86 0.96 17.12
CA THR A 268 -23.49 1.13 15.82
C THR A 268 -22.70 0.37 14.76
N VAL A 269 -23.37 -0.54 14.05
CA VAL A 269 -22.79 -1.33 12.95
C VAL A 269 -23.30 -0.80 11.62
N PHE A 270 -22.42 -0.57 10.67
CA PHE A 270 -22.72 -0.14 9.31
C PHE A 270 -22.17 -1.14 8.30
N ASP A 271 -23.07 -1.77 7.54
CA ASP A 271 -22.73 -2.48 6.32
C ASP A 271 -23.09 -1.56 5.13
N PRO A 272 -22.13 -1.13 4.31
CA PRO A 272 -22.44 -0.31 3.14
C PRO A 272 -23.07 -1.10 1.99
N LEU A 273 -22.84 -2.42 1.86
CA LEU A 273 -23.38 -3.22 0.76
C LEU A 273 -24.85 -3.56 0.97
N GLN A 274 -25.21 -3.91 2.21
CA GLN A 274 -26.57 -4.26 2.62
C GLN A 274 -27.21 -5.31 1.68
N ALA A 275 -26.39 -6.27 1.23
CA ALA A 275 -26.86 -7.24 0.26
C ALA A 275 -27.81 -8.24 0.94
N THR A 276 -28.94 -8.48 0.28
CA THR A 276 -30.02 -9.33 0.79
C THR A 276 -29.63 -10.81 0.89
N ASN A 277 -28.62 -11.24 0.13
CA ASN A 277 -28.11 -12.61 0.10
C ASN A 277 -26.94 -12.86 1.06
N THR A 278 -26.53 -11.86 1.85
CA THR A 278 -25.39 -11.98 2.78
C THR A 278 -25.78 -11.47 4.17
N ASN A 279 -25.36 -12.16 5.22
CA ASN A 279 -25.64 -11.77 6.60
C ASN A 279 -24.46 -11.02 7.25
N TYR A 280 -23.96 -9.94 6.63
CA TYR A 280 -22.80 -9.21 7.16
C TYR A 280 -23.07 -8.61 8.54
N TYR A 281 -24.28 -8.12 8.82
CA TYR A 281 -24.63 -7.66 10.16
C TYR A 281 -24.55 -8.78 11.21
N GLY A 282 -24.99 -9.99 10.88
CA GLY A 282 -24.86 -11.15 11.78
C GLY A 282 -23.41 -11.51 12.05
N MET A 283 -22.60 -11.57 10.99
CA MET A 283 -21.16 -11.82 11.11
C MET A 283 -20.45 -10.75 11.97
N CYS A 284 -20.85 -9.49 11.86
CA CYS A 284 -20.35 -8.42 12.74
C CYS A 284 -20.75 -8.65 14.20
N ASP A 285 -22.01 -9.01 14.46
CA ASP A 285 -22.52 -9.21 15.82
C ASP A 285 -21.89 -10.44 16.49
N ASP A 286 -21.68 -11.53 15.74
CA ASP A 286 -20.98 -12.73 16.23
C ASP A 286 -19.54 -12.41 16.66
N LEU A 287 -18.82 -11.66 15.83
CA LEU A 287 -17.46 -11.24 16.18
C LEU A 287 -17.44 -10.26 17.37
N LEU A 288 -18.41 -9.34 17.44
CA LEU A 288 -18.54 -8.43 18.57
C LEU A 288 -18.79 -9.18 19.88
N LYS A 289 -19.60 -10.25 19.86
CA LYS A 289 -19.81 -11.13 21.01
C LYS A 289 -18.54 -11.88 21.38
N ASP A 290 -17.82 -12.43 20.40
CA ASP A 290 -16.58 -13.17 20.62
C ASP A 290 -15.48 -12.30 21.25
N LEU A 291 -15.22 -11.12 20.67
CA LEU A 291 -14.11 -10.27 21.09
C LEU A 291 -14.47 -9.32 22.25
N PHE A 292 -15.72 -8.89 22.34
CA PHE A 292 -16.14 -7.80 23.22
C PHE A 292 -17.44 -8.12 23.98
N GLY A 293 -17.73 -9.39 24.25
CA GLY A 293 -19.02 -9.85 24.82
C GLY A 293 -19.55 -9.01 25.99
N GLU A 294 -18.75 -8.77 27.03
CA GLU A 294 -19.16 -7.96 28.19
C GLU A 294 -19.43 -6.50 27.82
N LEU A 295 -18.52 -5.88 27.08
CA LEU A 295 -18.66 -4.50 26.60
C LEU A 295 -19.93 -4.35 25.75
N ARG A 296 -20.14 -5.31 24.84
CA ARG A 296 -21.25 -5.38 23.91
C ARG A 296 -22.59 -5.57 24.61
N ALA A 297 -22.65 -6.40 25.66
CA ALA A 297 -23.84 -6.64 26.46
C ALA A 297 -24.32 -5.37 27.20
N ASN A 298 -23.37 -4.50 27.58
CA ASN A 298 -23.63 -3.26 28.30
C ASN A 298 -23.94 -2.05 27.40
N MET A 299 -24.18 -2.27 26.11
CA MET A 299 -24.40 -1.21 25.13
C MET A 299 -25.55 -1.57 24.17
N ARG A 300 -26.39 -0.57 23.85
CA ARG A 300 -27.45 -0.74 22.86
C ARG A 300 -26.87 -1.02 21.48
N LEU A 301 -27.32 -2.08 20.80
CA LEU A 301 -26.99 -2.30 19.38
C LEU A 301 -27.82 -1.37 18.50
N LYS A 302 -27.16 -0.73 17.54
CA LYS A 302 -27.80 -0.04 16.43
C LYS A 302 -27.25 -0.58 15.11
N LYS A 303 -28.12 -0.68 14.11
CA LYS A 303 -27.73 -0.97 12.74
C LYS A 303 -27.96 0.30 11.92
N GLU A 304 -26.90 0.85 11.37
CA GLU A 304 -27.02 1.88 10.36
C GLU A 304 -27.39 1.20 9.04
N THR A 305 -28.58 1.49 8.53
CA THR A 305 -29.18 0.83 7.37
C THR A 305 -29.24 1.73 6.16
N LYS A 306 -28.74 2.98 6.25
CA LYS A 306 -28.62 3.89 5.11
C LYS A 306 -27.35 4.73 5.24
N PRO A 307 -26.77 5.18 4.12
CA PRO A 307 -27.08 4.81 2.73
C PRO A 307 -26.47 3.47 2.31
N ARG A 308 -27.06 2.85 1.28
CA ARG A 308 -26.46 1.71 0.56
C ARG A 308 -25.45 2.21 -0.46
N GLN A 309 -24.33 1.53 -0.60
CA GLN A 309 -23.34 1.83 -1.64
C GLN A 309 -23.89 1.50 -3.04
N PRO A 310 -23.54 2.28 -4.07
CA PRO A 310 -24.04 2.09 -5.43
C PRO A 310 -23.33 0.96 -6.20
N ASP A 311 -22.19 0.44 -5.72
CA ASP A 311 -21.35 -0.54 -6.42
C ASP A 311 -20.65 -1.52 -5.48
N GLY A 312 -19.93 -2.50 -6.04
CA GLY A 312 -19.19 -3.51 -5.27
C GLY A 312 -17.78 -3.10 -4.81
N ALA A 313 -17.34 -1.86 -5.03
CA ALA A 313 -15.94 -1.46 -4.89
C ALA A 313 -15.69 -0.31 -3.91
N ASN A 314 -16.74 0.31 -3.35
CA ASN A 314 -16.64 1.50 -2.51
C ASN A 314 -16.86 1.27 -1.00
N CYS A 315 -16.95 0.01 -0.55
CA CYS A 315 -17.27 -0.31 0.85
C CYS A 315 -16.34 0.39 1.85
N SER A 316 -15.04 0.43 1.58
CA SER A 316 -14.08 1.09 2.47
C SER A 316 -14.24 2.62 2.51
N VAL A 317 -14.59 3.26 1.38
CA VAL A 317 -14.81 4.72 1.35
C VAL A 317 -16.10 5.06 2.09
N MET A 318 -17.12 4.22 1.94
CA MET A 318 -18.39 4.35 2.67
C MET A 318 -18.20 4.19 4.18
N VAL A 319 -17.35 3.25 4.62
CA VAL A 319 -17.03 3.07 6.05
C VAL A 319 -16.30 4.29 6.62
N LEU A 320 -15.34 4.86 5.89
CA LEU A 320 -14.65 6.09 6.32
C LEU A 320 -15.61 7.29 6.40
N LEU A 321 -16.47 7.44 5.40
CA LEU A 321 -17.52 8.47 5.39
C LEU A 321 -18.49 8.29 6.56
N PHE A 322 -18.89 7.05 6.85
CA PHE A 322 -19.70 6.73 8.03
C PHE A 322 -19.03 7.15 9.33
N PHE A 323 -17.75 6.81 9.52
CA PHE A 323 -17.01 7.24 10.70
C PHE A 323 -16.90 8.76 10.79
N GLU A 324 -16.54 9.43 9.71
CA GLU A 324 -16.42 10.89 9.71
C GLU A 324 -17.75 11.59 10.01
N CYS A 325 -18.85 11.13 9.42
CA CYS A 325 -20.19 11.65 9.72
C CYS A 325 -20.56 11.42 11.18
N TYR A 326 -20.28 10.22 11.73
CA TYR A 326 -20.59 9.89 13.12
C TYR A 326 -19.80 10.74 14.11
N ILE A 327 -18.50 10.93 13.87
CA ILE A 327 -17.62 11.78 14.68
C ILE A 327 -18.13 13.23 14.68
N ARG A 328 -18.50 13.75 13.52
CA ARG A 328 -18.99 15.12 13.35
C ARG A 328 -20.45 15.32 13.78
N GLY A 329 -21.17 14.25 14.10
CA GLY A 329 -22.59 14.32 14.44
C GLY A 329 -23.50 14.74 13.28
N ILE A 330 -23.07 14.52 12.03
CA ILE A 330 -23.85 14.85 10.82
C ILE A 330 -24.45 13.60 10.19
N SER A 331 -25.53 13.77 9.45
CA SER A 331 -26.17 12.66 8.73
C SER A 331 -25.33 12.22 7.52
N MET A 332 -25.32 10.92 7.28
CA MET A 332 -24.74 10.37 6.05
C MET A 332 -25.48 10.88 4.81
N PRO A 333 -24.78 11.10 3.68
CA PRO A 333 -25.44 11.45 2.42
C PRO A 333 -26.42 10.36 1.97
N ASN A 334 -27.70 10.71 1.82
CA ASN A 334 -28.79 9.75 1.58
C ASN A 334 -28.62 8.88 0.31
N LYS A 335 -28.05 9.44 -0.76
CA LYS A 335 -27.86 8.77 -2.06
C LYS A 335 -26.45 9.02 -2.60
N PRO A 336 -25.45 8.24 -2.18
CA PRO A 336 -24.09 8.37 -2.64
C PRO A 336 -24.00 8.15 -4.15
N SER A 337 -23.68 9.18 -4.91
CA SER A 337 -23.45 9.06 -6.36
C SER A 337 -22.03 8.56 -6.63
N PRO A 338 -21.76 7.92 -7.79
CA PRO A 338 -20.40 7.56 -8.16
C PRO A 338 -19.44 8.76 -8.20
N ALA A 339 -19.93 9.94 -8.57
CA ALA A 339 -19.13 11.18 -8.56
C ALA A 339 -18.76 11.60 -7.13
N MET A 340 -19.71 11.55 -6.20
CA MET A 340 -19.48 11.82 -4.78
C MET A 340 -18.44 10.86 -4.19
N LEU A 341 -18.55 9.56 -4.48
CA LEU A 341 -17.61 8.57 -3.95
C LEU A 341 -16.21 8.71 -4.54
N ARG A 342 -16.11 9.08 -5.83
CA ARG A 342 -14.81 9.44 -6.43
C ARG A 342 -14.20 10.65 -5.73
N PHE A 343 -14.99 11.69 -5.48
CA PHE A 343 -14.53 12.86 -4.72
C PHE A 343 -14.08 12.49 -3.31
N MET A 344 -14.88 11.75 -2.54
CA MET A 344 -14.52 11.33 -1.17
C MET A 344 -13.23 10.50 -1.16
N ARG A 345 -13.05 9.61 -2.14
CA ARG A 345 -11.83 8.81 -2.27
C ARG A 345 -10.61 9.69 -2.55
N LEU A 346 -10.75 10.71 -3.40
CA LEU A 346 -9.69 11.70 -3.65
C LEU A 346 -9.41 12.55 -2.41
N ARG A 347 -10.45 13.01 -1.72
CA ARG A 347 -10.36 13.79 -0.49
C ARG A 347 -9.56 13.05 0.58
N TYR A 348 -9.93 11.80 0.89
CA TYR A 348 -9.18 11.01 1.87
C TYR A 348 -7.74 10.75 1.42
N LEU A 349 -7.51 10.44 0.14
CA LEU A 349 -6.16 10.27 -0.38
C LEU A 349 -5.32 11.52 -0.13
N LEU A 350 -5.79 12.70 -0.55
CA LEU A 350 -5.05 13.96 -0.43
C LEU A 350 -4.84 14.38 1.02
N LYS A 351 -5.82 14.14 1.92
CA LYS A 351 -5.65 14.42 3.36
C LYS A 351 -4.67 13.48 4.06
N CYS A 352 -4.46 12.27 3.53
CA CYS A 352 -3.44 11.35 4.03
C CYS A 352 -2.02 11.70 3.59
N ILE A 353 -1.85 12.58 2.60
CA ILE A 353 -0.54 13.06 2.16
C ILE A 353 -0.15 14.24 3.06
N PRO A 354 1.01 14.16 3.75
CA PRO A 354 1.52 15.23 4.61
C PRO A 354 1.58 16.60 3.93
#